data_AF-A0A9P4QPM9-F1
#
_entry.id   AF-A0A9P4QPM9-F1
#
_cell.length_a   1.000
_cell.length_b   1.000
_cell.length_c   1.000
_cell.angle_alpha   90.00
_cell.angle_beta   90.00
_cell.angle_gamma   90.00
#
_symmetry.space_group_name_H-M   'P 1'
#
loop_
_entity.id
_entity.type
_entity.pdbx_description
1 polymer ?
#
loop_
_entity_poly.entity_id
_entity_poly.type
_entity_poly.pdbx_seq_one_letter_code
_entity_poly.pdbx_strand_id
1 'polypeptide(L)'
;MDPVQLSKLKSGPRVNISVGPKDNSFIALEGAYTNLFTHFCDIAKQKLVVEKGHHLHIPDGKKEVIVWIYKFMLSGEKSPQGLPNFLDLAIPDLVNLYCHATHLGYQNLMANTVTQLQNKLRTALPDVASISNITVHIPSLNVEVAEAIGRLILRPWAMDFELYVDLAKQNAVFEANLNKAVEGMLSKRIAAGQDYYSAAKPKRALQKSNHSYAKVGKPPVTCYNCGGKGHFSRTCRVPKAPAENAEAADKLKATIKSMPPKQPAHFVPPTKLCFHCNKPGHIARFCPNYATPVQNEGKAGFKDQSNKPGRQSSGRNKFSRTKAVRFDSRLIEISGNGEGLKTCDREVRRGEMTRTGLVV
;
A
#
# COMPACT_ATOMS: atom_id res chain seq x y z
N MET A 1 24.46 -18.45 -1.44
CA MET A 1 25.24 -19.69 -1.24
C MET A 1 25.21 -20.52 -2.52
N ASP A 2 26.33 -21.13 -2.93
CA ASP A 2 26.42 -22.03 -4.09
C ASP A 2 25.70 -23.37 -3.79
N PRO A 3 24.84 -23.90 -4.70
CA PRO A 3 24.20 -25.20 -4.55
C PRO A 3 25.12 -26.35 -4.12
N VAL A 4 26.37 -26.36 -4.58
CA VAL A 4 27.33 -27.42 -4.24
C VAL A 4 27.68 -27.39 -2.75
N GLN A 5 27.99 -26.22 -2.21
CA GLN A 5 28.27 -26.07 -0.77
C GLN A 5 27.05 -26.43 0.08
N LEU A 6 25.85 -26.06 -0.37
CA LEU A 6 24.60 -26.35 0.34
C LEU A 6 24.31 -27.85 0.41
N SER A 7 24.65 -28.62 -0.64
CA SER A 7 24.48 -30.08 -0.64
C SER A 7 25.33 -30.76 0.44
N LYS A 8 26.55 -30.27 0.68
CA LYS A 8 27.47 -30.80 1.70
C LYS A 8 26.91 -30.60 3.12
N LEU A 9 26.22 -29.48 3.36
CA LEU A 9 25.59 -29.20 4.66
C LEU A 9 24.36 -30.08 4.94
N LYS A 10 23.75 -30.67 3.91
CA LYS A 10 22.63 -31.62 4.01
C LYS A 10 23.09 -33.06 4.25
N SER A 11 24.12 -33.23 5.06
CA SER A 11 24.69 -34.52 5.42
C SER A 11 25.15 -34.51 6.87
N GLY A 12 25.43 -35.69 7.43
CA GLY A 12 26.00 -35.84 8.76
C GLY A 12 24.98 -35.97 9.90
N PRO A 13 25.40 -35.67 11.14
CA PRO A 13 24.61 -35.88 12.35
C PRO A 13 23.29 -35.11 12.35
N ARG A 14 22.31 -35.67 13.07
CA ARG A 14 21.00 -35.08 13.24
C ARG A 14 20.78 -34.61 14.66
N VAL A 15 20.06 -33.50 14.81
CA VAL A 15 19.72 -32.91 16.10
C VAL A 15 18.22 -32.65 16.19
N ASN A 16 17.67 -32.83 17.39
CA ASN A 16 16.29 -32.44 17.69
C ASN A 16 16.28 -31.06 18.34
N ILE A 17 15.32 -30.23 17.91
CA ILE A 17 15.14 -28.87 18.44
C ILE A 17 13.83 -28.83 19.21
N SER A 18 13.89 -28.46 20.50
CA SER A 18 12.71 -28.20 21.31
C SER A 18 12.44 -26.71 21.43
N VAL A 19 11.16 -26.40 21.62
CA VAL A 19 10.66 -25.07 21.89
C VAL A 19 9.72 -25.09 23.09
N GLY A 20 9.59 -23.94 23.74
CA GLY A 20 8.66 -23.73 24.86
C GLY A 20 9.38 -23.47 26.19
N PRO A 21 8.64 -23.38 27.30
CA PRO A 21 9.21 -23.21 28.63
C PRO A 21 10.08 -24.42 29.01
N LYS A 22 11.06 -24.22 29.90
CA LYS A 22 11.97 -25.29 30.35
C LYS A 22 11.22 -26.51 30.91
N ASP A 23 10.12 -26.27 31.63
CA ASP A 23 9.35 -27.32 32.28
C ASP A 23 8.31 -27.99 31.38
N ASN A 24 7.99 -27.40 30.23
CA ASN A 24 6.97 -27.89 29.30
C ASN A 24 7.39 -27.68 27.84
N SER A 25 8.58 -28.16 27.51
CA SER A 25 9.13 -28.05 26.15
C SER A 25 8.61 -29.19 25.26
N PHE A 26 8.38 -28.88 23.99
CA PHE A 26 7.99 -29.87 22.98
C PHE A 26 8.92 -29.81 21.77
N ILE A 27 9.00 -30.92 21.03
CA ILE A 27 9.90 -31.01 19.87
C ILE A 27 9.28 -30.24 18.70
N ALA A 28 9.96 -29.17 18.28
CA ALA A 28 9.56 -28.38 17.12
C ALA A 28 10.03 -29.02 15.81
N LEU A 29 11.26 -29.55 15.82
CA LEU A 29 11.90 -30.11 14.63
C LEU A 29 12.70 -31.35 15.01
N GLU A 30 12.36 -32.47 14.38
CA GLU A 30 13.06 -33.73 14.51
C GLU A 30 14.06 -33.91 13.37
N GLY A 31 15.23 -34.46 13.69
CA GLY A 31 16.17 -34.89 12.66
C GLY A 31 16.79 -33.76 11.83
N ALA A 32 16.98 -32.58 12.40
CA ALA A 32 17.58 -31.45 11.69
C ALA A 32 19.07 -31.68 11.40
N TYR A 33 19.58 -31.24 10.25
CA TYR A 33 21.02 -31.37 9.96
C TYR A 33 21.86 -30.47 10.88
N THR A 34 22.72 -31.08 11.70
CA THR A 34 23.62 -30.33 12.60
C THR A 34 24.54 -29.40 11.81
N ASN A 35 25.16 -29.91 10.74
CA ASN A 35 26.08 -29.14 9.90
C ASN A 35 25.46 -27.86 9.33
N LEU A 36 24.17 -27.92 8.98
CA LEU A 36 23.43 -26.77 8.48
C LEU A 36 23.29 -25.69 9.56
N PHE A 37 22.83 -26.05 10.76
CA PHE A 37 22.69 -25.12 11.86
C PHE A 37 24.05 -24.53 12.27
N THR A 38 25.08 -25.35 12.41
CA THR A 38 26.42 -24.87 12.82
C THR A 38 27.07 -23.92 11.81
N HIS A 39 26.61 -23.93 10.55
CA HIS A 39 27.08 -23.00 9.52
C HIS A 39 26.42 -21.62 9.63
N PHE A 40 25.12 -21.56 9.92
CA PHE A 40 24.34 -20.31 9.92
C PHE A 40 24.13 -19.71 11.31
N CYS A 41 24.19 -20.52 12.35
CA CYS A 41 23.78 -20.20 13.71
C CYS A 41 24.96 -20.35 14.67
N ASP A 42 25.48 -19.23 15.18
CA ASP A 42 26.68 -19.21 16.02
C ASP A 42 26.45 -19.90 17.37
N ILE A 43 25.29 -19.67 17.99
CA ILE A 43 24.93 -20.28 19.29
C ILE A 43 24.73 -21.79 19.12
N ALA A 44 24.16 -22.22 17.99
CA ALA A 44 24.04 -23.65 17.69
C ALA A 44 25.40 -24.31 17.51
N LYS A 45 26.37 -23.62 16.88
CA LYS A 45 27.75 -24.10 16.75
C LYS A 45 28.41 -24.29 18.11
N GLN A 46 28.25 -23.34 19.03
CA GLN A 46 28.78 -23.45 20.38
C GLN A 46 28.18 -24.65 21.13
N LYS A 47 26.84 -24.78 21.15
CA LYS A 47 26.17 -25.85 21.90
C LYS A 47 26.40 -27.25 21.33
N LEU A 48 26.36 -27.41 20.00
CA LEU A 48 26.41 -28.73 19.37
C LEU A 48 27.83 -29.24 19.16
N VAL A 49 28.80 -28.34 18.91
CA VAL A 49 30.18 -28.73 18.62
C VAL A 49 31.07 -28.61 19.86
N VAL A 50 31.02 -27.47 20.55
CA VAL A 50 31.92 -27.18 21.68
C VAL A 50 31.45 -27.91 22.94
N GLU A 51 30.18 -27.72 23.30
CA GLU A 51 29.58 -28.35 24.49
C GLU A 51 29.15 -29.81 24.25
N LYS A 52 29.25 -30.29 22.99
CA LYS A 52 28.83 -31.63 22.55
C LYS A 52 27.38 -31.97 22.91
N GLY A 53 26.50 -30.96 22.94
CA GLY A 53 25.08 -31.15 23.16
C GLY A 53 24.42 -31.90 21.99
N HIS A 54 23.46 -32.76 22.32
CA HIS A 54 22.64 -33.48 21.32
C HIS A 54 21.25 -32.86 21.12
N HIS A 55 21.02 -31.69 21.72
CA HIS A 55 19.72 -31.05 21.77
C HIS A 55 19.84 -29.53 21.78
N LEU A 56 19.00 -28.85 20.99
CA LEU A 56 18.90 -27.39 21.00
C LEU A 56 17.54 -26.98 21.55
N HIS A 57 17.54 -26.21 22.64
CA HIS A 57 16.34 -25.67 23.26
C HIS A 57 16.23 -24.17 23.02
N ILE A 58 15.04 -23.73 22.59
CA ILE A 58 14.72 -22.32 22.33
C ILE A 58 13.57 -21.93 23.27
N PRO A 59 13.82 -21.04 24.25
CA PRO A 59 12.77 -20.60 25.17
C PRO A 59 11.68 -19.84 24.41
N ASP A 60 10.43 -20.07 24.79
CA ASP A 60 9.23 -19.41 24.21
C ASP A 60 9.12 -19.50 22.68
N GLY A 61 9.77 -20.51 22.10
CA GLY A 61 9.77 -20.73 20.67
C GLY A 61 8.42 -21.23 20.12
N LYS A 62 8.10 -20.82 18.90
CA LYS A 62 6.99 -21.30 18.08
C LYS A 62 7.51 -22.29 17.04
N LYS A 63 6.85 -23.44 16.94
CA LYS A 63 7.23 -24.53 16.04
C LYS A 63 7.24 -24.09 14.58
N GLU A 64 6.24 -23.31 14.17
CA GLU A 64 6.06 -22.85 12.79
C GLU A 64 7.24 -22.00 12.34
N VAL A 65 7.74 -21.14 13.23
CA VAL A 65 8.87 -20.24 12.96
C VAL A 65 10.17 -21.04 12.83
N ILE A 66 10.42 -22.01 13.70
CA ILE A 66 11.62 -22.86 13.61
C ILE A 66 11.60 -23.73 12.35
N VAL A 67 10.45 -24.30 12.00
CA VAL A 67 10.29 -25.04 10.74
C VAL A 67 10.54 -24.11 9.55
N TRP A 68 10.06 -22.87 9.60
CA TRP A 68 10.32 -21.88 8.56
C TRP A 68 11.80 -21.56 8.42
N ILE A 69 12.49 -21.24 9.52
CA ILE A 69 13.93 -20.95 9.55
C ILE A 69 14.72 -22.13 8.98
N TYR A 70 14.37 -23.35 9.37
CA TYR A 70 15.02 -24.55 8.86
C TYR A 70 14.84 -24.73 7.36
N LYS A 71 13.62 -24.59 6.83
CA LYS A 71 13.38 -24.66 5.38
C LYS A 71 14.08 -23.53 4.62
N PHE A 72 14.18 -22.34 5.22
CA PHE A 72 14.91 -21.21 4.67
C PHE A 72 16.43 -21.47 4.61
N MET A 73 17.00 -22.14 5.61
CA MET A 73 18.40 -22.60 5.53
C MET A 73 18.58 -23.70 4.48
N LEU A 74 17.66 -24.65 4.38
CA LEU A 74 17.71 -25.73 3.40
C LEU A 74 17.62 -25.26 1.94
N SER A 75 16.99 -24.10 1.70
CA SER A 75 16.93 -23.45 0.39
C SER A 75 18.14 -22.56 0.10
N GLY A 76 19.07 -22.42 1.06
CA GLY A 76 20.24 -21.56 0.94
C GLY A 76 19.89 -20.07 1.01
N GLU A 77 19.00 -19.70 1.94
CA GLU A 77 18.48 -18.35 2.15
C GLU A 77 17.59 -17.84 1.00
N LYS A 78 16.92 -18.77 0.32
CA LYS A 78 15.92 -18.49 -0.72
C LYS A 78 14.52 -18.74 -0.18
N SER A 79 13.51 -18.32 -0.92
CA SER A 79 12.11 -18.56 -0.56
C SER A 79 11.85 -20.05 -0.29
N PRO A 80 11.37 -20.42 0.91
CA PRO A 80 11.13 -21.81 1.28
C PRO A 80 9.93 -22.37 0.51
N GLN A 81 10.04 -23.60 0.01
CA GLN A 81 8.94 -24.25 -0.72
C GLN A 81 7.78 -24.59 0.22
N GLY A 82 6.55 -24.26 -0.21
CA GLY A 82 5.32 -24.53 0.54
C GLY A 82 5.16 -23.73 1.83
N LEU A 83 5.90 -22.63 1.99
CA LEU A 83 5.80 -21.70 3.12
C LEU A 83 5.76 -20.26 2.61
N PRO A 84 5.27 -19.30 3.43
CA PRO A 84 5.26 -17.89 3.07
C PRO A 84 6.67 -17.38 2.72
N ASN A 85 6.74 -16.53 1.71
CA ASN A 85 7.99 -15.88 1.35
C ASN A 85 8.38 -14.87 2.43
N PHE A 86 9.68 -14.69 2.65
CA PHE A 86 10.23 -13.78 3.66
C PHE A 86 9.70 -12.34 3.53
N LEU A 87 9.58 -11.84 2.30
CA LEU A 87 9.11 -10.48 2.04
C LEU A 87 7.62 -10.29 2.39
N ASP A 88 6.85 -11.36 2.31
CA ASP A 88 5.40 -11.35 2.46
C ASP A 88 4.96 -11.52 3.92
N LEU A 89 5.87 -11.94 4.82
CA LEU A 89 5.59 -12.12 6.26
C LEU A 89 5.02 -10.85 6.90
N ALA A 90 4.02 -11.01 7.78
CA ALA A 90 3.42 -9.89 8.51
C ALA A 90 4.36 -9.36 9.59
N ILE A 91 4.08 -8.17 10.14
CA ILE A 91 4.90 -7.58 11.22
C ILE A 91 5.02 -8.53 12.43
N PRO A 92 3.94 -9.14 12.96
CA PRO A 92 4.05 -10.08 14.08
C PRO A 92 4.95 -11.28 13.77
N ASP A 93 4.87 -11.82 12.55
CA ASP A 93 5.67 -12.96 12.11
C ASP A 93 7.15 -12.59 12.00
N LEU A 94 7.46 -11.40 11.50
CA LEU A 94 8.82 -10.89 11.43
C LEU A 94 9.40 -10.63 12.83
N VAL A 95 8.61 -10.12 13.77
CA VAL A 95 9.05 -9.93 15.16
C VAL A 95 9.34 -11.27 15.82
N ASN A 96 8.45 -12.25 15.65
CA ASN A 96 8.69 -13.63 16.11
C ASN A 96 9.97 -14.17 15.46
N LEU A 97 10.11 -14.07 14.14
CA LEU A 97 11.28 -14.54 13.39
C LEU A 97 12.58 -13.95 13.94
N TYR A 98 12.60 -12.65 14.23
CA TYR A 98 13.76 -11.99 14.84
C TYR A 98 14.10 -12.59 16.20
N CYS A 99 13.12 -12.75 17.09
CA CYS A 99 13.35 -13.30 18.43
C CYS A 99 13.96 -14.71 18.38
N HIS A 100 13.47 -15.56 17.46
CA HIS A 100 14.00 -16.91 17.27
C HIS A 100 15.39 -16.90 16.65
N ALA A 101 15.63 -16.02 15.67
CA ALA A 101 16.94 -15.84 15.06
C ALA A 101 17.99 -15.38 16.09
N THR A 102 17.59 -14.53 17.05
CA THR A 102 18.44 -14.11 18.17
C THR A 102 18.83 -15.29 19.06
N HIS A 103 17.87 -16.16 19.43
CA HIS A 103 18.17 -17.35 20.23
C HIS A 103 19.07 -18.38 19.50
N LEU A 104 18.98 -18.43 18.18
CA LEU A 104 19.84 -19.27 17.34
C LEU A 104 21.22 -18.62 17.08
N GLY A 105 21.33 -17.30 17.22
CA GLY A 105 22.52 -16.55 16.80
C GLY A 105 22.66 -16.47 15.28
N TYR A 106 21.56 -16.31 14.55
CA TYR A 106 21.55 -16.24 13.09
C TYR A 106 21.61 -14.78 12.61
N GLN A 107 22.82 -14.23 12.56
CA GLN A 107 23.08 -12.80 12.32
C GLN A 107 22.49 -12.26 11.00
N ASN A 108 22.69 -12.96 9.88
CA ASN A 108 22.19 -12.51 8.58
C ASN A 108 20.66 -12.42 8.57
N LEU A 109 19.99 -13.42 9.15
CA LEU A 109 18.53 -13.44 9.23
C LEU A 109 18.02 -12.30 10.13
N MET A 110 18.69 -12.04 11.26
CA MET A 110 18.36 -10.92 12.14
C MET A 110 18.46 -9.58 11.39
N ALA A 111 19.57 -9.31 10.71
CA ALA A 111 19.79 -8.06 9.97
C ALA A 111 18.77 -7.86 8.84
N ASN A 112 18.49 -8.92 8.07
CA ASN A 112 17.47 -8.89 7.01
C ASN A 112 16.08 -8.64 7.59
N THR A 113 15.75 -9.24 8.73
CA THR A 113 14.44 -9.09 9.39
C THR A 113 14.25 -7.66 9.90
N VAL A 114 15.27 -7.06 10.51
CA VAL A 114 15.24 -5.64 10.93
C VAL A 114 15.00 -4.71 9.73
N THR A 115 15.72 -4.93 8.63
CA THR A 115 15.56 -4.14 7.39
C THR A 115 14.14 -4.26 6.84
N GLN A 116 13.57 -5.48 6.83
CA GLN A 116 12.21 -5.71 6.36
C GLN A 116 11.16 -5.08 7.29
N LEU A 117 11.37 -5.15 8.61
CA LEU A 117 10.52 -4.46 9.59
C LEU A 117 10.54 -2.94 9.39
N GLN A 118 11.71 -2.31 9.20
CA GLN A 118 11.81 -0.88 8.89
C GLN A 118 10.99 -0.50 7.66
N ASN A 119 11.08 -1.30 6.59
CA ASN A 119 10.33 -1.07 5.37
C ASN A 119 8.82 -1.21 5.60
N LYS A 120 8.38 -2.23 6.35
CA LYS A 120 6.95 -2.43 6.64
C LYS A 120 6.39 -1.36 7.56
N LEU A 121 7.10 -0.96 8.61
CA LEU A 121 6.68 0.10 9.54
C LEU A 121 6.49 1.46 8.84
N ARG A 122 7.15 1.69 7.69
CA ARG A 122 6.91 2.88 6.86
C ARG A 122 5.54 2.90 6.18
N THR A 123 4.95 1.73 5.93
CA THR A 123 3.74 1.58 5.11
C THR A 123 2.57 0.93 5.83
N ALA A 124 2.82 0.23 6.94
CA ALA A 124 1.86 -0.53 7.70
C ALA A 124 1.98 -0.23 9.20
N LEU A 125 0.88 -0.41 9.92
CA LEU A 125 0.79 -0.17 11.35
C LEU A 125 1.05 -1.48 12.11
N PRO A 126 1.97 -1.48 13.09
CA PRO A 126 2.08 -2.60 14.02
C PRO A 126 0.92 -2.61 15.03
N ASP A 127 0.47 -3.82 15.38
CA ASP A 127 -0.42 -4.05 16.52
C ASP A 127 0.32 -3.83 17.86
N VAL A 128 -0.45 -3.68 18.94
CA VAL A 128 0.08 -3.37 20.28
C VAL A 128 1.05 -4.44 20.78
N ALA A 129 0.77 -5.72 20.53
CA ALA A 129 1.65 -6.81 20.95
C ALA A 129 2.98 -6.78 20.19
N SER A 130 2.95 -6.53 18.87
CA SER A 130 4.18 -6.32 18.10
C SER A 130 4.97 -5.11 18.58
N ILE A 131 4.32 -4.00 18.97
CA ILE A 131 5.01 -2.83 19.50
C ILE A 131 5.74 -3.19 20.79
N SER A 132 5.05 -3.81 21.75
CA SER A 132 5.65 -4.24 23.01
C SER A 132 6.88 -5.13 22.78
N ASN A 133 6.74 -6.14 21.90
CA ASN A 133 7.83 -7.04 21.55
C ASN A 133 8.99 -6.32 20.84
N ILE A 134 8.72 -5.38 19.93
CA ILE A 134 9.75 -4.57 19.27
C ILE A 134 10.49 -3.71 20.31
N THR A 135 9.78 -3.07 21.22
CA THR A 135 10.40 -2.21 22.23
C THR A 135 11.29 -2.98 23.20
N VAL A 136 10.92 -4.22 23.54
CA VAL A 136 11.72 -5.09 24.41
C VAL A 136 12.89 -5.74 23.66
N HIS A 137 12.65 -6.32 22.47
CA HIS A 137 13.63 -7.19 21.80
C HIS A 137 14.40 -6.51 20.67
N ILE A 138 13.89 -5.41 20.09
CA ILE A 138 14.47 -4.73 18.93
C ILE A 138 14.48 -3.20 19.14
N PRO A 139 15.18 -2.70 20.17
CA PRO A 139 15.11 -1.29 20.57
C PRO A 139 15.57 -0.30 19.48
N SER A 140 16.36 -0.76 18.51
CA SER A 140 16.78 0.04 17.35
C SER A 140 15.62 0.51 16.47
N LEU A 141 14.45 -0.16 16.52
CA LEU A 141 13.27 0.17 15.72
C LEU A 141 12.26 1.08 16.43
N ASN A 142 12.54 1.49 17.68
CA ASN A 142 11.61 2.29 18.47
C ASN A 142 11.26 3.63 17.80
N VAL A 143 12.22 4.23 17.08
CA VAL A 143 12.00 5.48 16.35
C VAL A 143 11.04 5.25 15.18
N GLU A 144 11.24 4.20 14.40
CA GLU A 144 10.40 3.86 13.26
C GLU A 144 8.97 3.48 13.67
N VAL A 145 8.82 2.79 14.82
CA VAL A 145 7.50 2.49 15.39
C VAL A 145 6.80 3.77 15.83
N ALA A 146 7.49 4.66 16.56
CA ALA A 146 6.95 5.95 16.96
C ALA A 146 6.55 6.81 15.75
N GLU A 147 7.35 6.81 14.69
CA GLU A 147 6.99 7.48 13.43
C GLU A 147 5.77 6.86 12.74
N ALA A 148 5.63 5.53 12.76
CA ALA A 148 4.46 4.87 12.18
C ALA A 148 3.17 5.31 12.86
N ILE A 149 3.17 5.39 14.19
CA ILE A 149 2.02 5.79 15.01
C ILE A 149 1.78 7.29 14.91
N GLY A 150 2.84 8.12 14.97
CA GLY A 150 2.73 9.57 14.83
C GLY A 150 2.10 10.00 13.50
N ARG A 151 2.37 9.26 12.41
CA ARG A 151 1.70 9.49 11.11
C ARG A 151 0.17 9.33 11.18
N LEU A 152 -0.32 8.45 12.06
CA LEU A 152 -1.75 8.18 12.25
C LEU A 152 -2.42 9.14 13.22
N ILE A 153 -1.76 9.49 14.33
CA ILE A 153 -2.27 10.50 15.28
C ILE A 153 -2.59 11.80 14.54
N LEU A 154 -1.76 12.16 13.56
CA LEU A 154 -1.96 13.35 12.74
C LEU A 154 -2.94 13.16 11.58
N ARG A 155 -3.63 12.02 11.47
CA ARG A 155 -4.71 11.76 10.52
C ARG A 155 -6.03 11.67 11.31
N PRO A 156 -6.81 12.76 11.38
CA PRO A 156 -7.90 12.91 12.35
C PRO A 156 -9.12 11.99 12.16
N TRP A 157 -9.13 11.04 11.21
CA TRP A 157 -10.33 10.35 10.74
C TRP A 157 -10.10 8.83 10.55
N ALA A 158 -9.60 8.08 11.55
CA ALA A 158 -9.47 6.63 11.32
C ALA A 158 -9.61 5.65 12.49
N MET A 159 -9.21 5.94 13.74
CA MET A 159 -9.14 4.86 14.75
C MET A 159 -9.26 5.35 16.18
N ASP A 160 -9.57 4.41 17.07
CA ASP A 160 -9.38 4.55 18.51
C ASP A 160 -7.86 4.54 18.82
N PHE A 161 -7.37 5.61 19.42
CA PHE A 161 -5.95 5.80 19.73
C PHE A 161 -5.62 5.50 21.20
N GLU A 162 -6.63 5.20 22.01
CA GLU A 162 -6.51 5.05 23.47
C GLU A 162 -5.50 3.95 23.81
N LEU A 163 -5.50 2.84 23.06
CA LEU A 163 -4.56 1.73 23.22
C LEU A 163 -3.08 2.14 23.08
N TYR A 164 -2.75 3.03 22.14
CA TYR A 164 -1.37 3.48 21.93
C TYR A 164 -0.94 4.50 22.99
N VAL A 165 -1.88 5.34 23.42
CA VAL A 165 -1.67 6.32 24.48
C VAL A 165 -1.45 5.61 25.82
N ASP A 166 -2.22 4.57 26.11
CA ASP A 166 -2.05 3.77 27.32
C ASP A 166 -0.73 3.01 27.34
N LEU A 167 -0.28 2.49 26.20
CA LEU A 167 1.05 1.91 26.07
C LEU A 167 2.16 2.95 26.30
N ALA A 168 1.99 4.18 25.81
CA ALA A 168 2.92 5.27 26.05
C ALA A 168 3.04 5.60 27.54
N LYS A 169 1.92 5.67 28.27
CA LYS A 169 1.92 5.89 29.74
C LYS A 169 2.70 4.81 30.50
N GLN A 170 2.73 3.58 29.99
CA GLN A 170 3.46 2.47 30.61
C GLN A 170 4.95 2.44 30.27
N ASN A 171 5.38 3.14 29.22
CA ASN A 171 6.77 3.09 28.72
C ASN A 171 7.29 4.48 28.35
N ALA A 172 8.05 5.08 29.28
CA ALA A 172 8.60 6.43 29.14
C ALA A 172 9.52 6.61 27.91
N VAL A 173 10.27 5.59 27.52
CA VAL A 173 11.14 5.65 26.33
C VAL A 173 10.30 5.71 25.06
N PHE A 174 9.26 4.89 25.00
CA PHE A 174 8.33 4.89 23.88
C PHE A 174 7.53 6.21 23.81
N GLU A 175 7.06 6.72 24.95
CA GLU A 175 6.36 8.01 25.05
C GLU A 175 7.23 9.16 24.52
N ALA A 176 8.48 9.27 24.96
CA ALA A 176 9.38 10.32 24.51
C ALA A 176 9.61 10.28 22.98
N ASN A 177 9.77 9.08 22.43
CA ASN A 177 9.91 8.89 20.98
C ASN A 177 8.62 9.26 20.23
N LEU A 178 7.46 8.89 20.77
CA LEU A 178 6.15 9.21 20.17
C LEU A 178 5.91 10.72 20.14
N ASN A 179 6.15 11.42 21.25
CA ASN A 179 5.98 12.87 21.34
C ASN A 179 6.90 13.59 20.35
N LYS A 180 8.19 13.21 20.30
CA LYS A 180 9.16 13.75 19.34
C LYS A 180 8.72 13.53 17.89
N ALA A 181 8.18 12.36 17.57
CA ALA A 181 7.68 12.06 16.23
C ALA A 181 6.47 12.93 15.87
N VAL A 182 5.53 13.09 16.79
CA VAL A 182 4.33 13.93 16.61
C VAL A 182 4.72 15.40 16.42
N GLU A 183 5.57 15.95 17.29
CA GLU A 183 6.06 17.33 17.20
C GLU A 183 6.84 17.58 15.89
N GLY A 184 7.71 16.64 15.52
CA GLY A 184 8.48 16.72 14.27
C GLY A 184 7.60 16.71 13.01
N MET A 185 6.44 16.06 13.07
CA MET A 185 5.48 16.08 11.96
C MET A 185 4.57 17.32 12.00
N LEU A 186 4.14 17.77 13.18
CA LEU A 186 3.36 18.99 13.37
C LEU A 186 4.13 20.22 12.90
N SER A 187 5.38 20.37 13.31
CA SER A 187 6.27 21.47 12.89
C SER A 187 6.39 21.55 11.37
N LYS A 188 6.61 20.43 10.68
CA LYS A 188 6.63 20.37 9.20
C LYS A 188 5.31 20.80 8.56
N ARG A 189 4.16 20.41 9.14
CA ARG A 189 2.84 20.80 8.64
C ARG A 189 2.56 22.28 8.87
N ILE A 190 2.96 22.82 10.03
CA ILE A 190 2.84 24.24 10.36
C ILE A 190 3.68 25.06 9.38
N ALA A 191 4.95 24.69 9.19
CA ALA A 191 5.83 25.36 8.22
C ALA A 191 5.25 25.32 6.81
N ALA A 192 4.79 24.15 6.33
CA ALA A 192 4.14 24.05 5.02
C ALA A 192 2.86 24.90 4.91
N GLY A 193 2.11 25.04 6.00
CA GLY A 193 0.96 25.92 6.08
C GLY A 193 1.34 27.40 6.03
N GLN A 194 2.36 27.81 6.80
CA GLN A 194 2.89 29.18 6.80
C GLN A 194 3.42 29.56 5.42
N ASP A 195 4.20 28.68 4.77
CA ASP A 195 4.68 28.86 3.40
C ASP A 195 3.51 29.01 2.42
N TYR A 196 2.47 28.18 2.57
CA TYR A 196 1.28 28.26 1.74
C TYR A 196 0.58 29.61 1.90
N TYR A 197 0.30 30.07 3.13
CA TYR A 197 -0.48 31.28 3.39
C TYR A 197 0.31 32.59 3.22
N SER A 198 1.63 32.56 3.39
CA SER A 198 2.52 33.71 3.15
C SER A 198 2.78 33.97 1.66
N ALA A 199 2.53 32.98 0.79
CA ALA A 199 2.68 33.15 -0.64
C ALA A 199 1.77 34.27 -1.18
N ALA A 200 2.26 35.08 -2.12
CA ALA A 200 1.55 36.25 -2.64
C ALA A 200 0.13 35.96 -3.20
N LYS A 201 -0.13 34.73 -3.68
CA LYS A 201 -1.45 34.29 -4.17
C LYS A 201 -1.71 32.82 -3.81
N PRO A 202 -2.01 32.50 -2.54
CA PRO A 202 -2.04 31.12 -2.04
C PRO A 202 -3.16 30.30 -2.68
N LYS A 203 -4.29 30.96 -2.99
CA LYS A 203 -5.47 30.37 -3.60
C LYS A 203 -5.52 30.55 -5.12
N ARG A 204 -4.43 30.96 -5.79
CA ARG A 204 -4.46 31.25 -7.24
C ARG A 204 -4.95 30.07 -8.09
N ALA A 205 -4.50 28.85 -7.76
CA ALA A 205 -4.94 27.64 -8.45
C ALA A 205 -6.42 27.34 -8.21
N LEU A 206 -6.88 27.49 -6.96
CA LEU A 206 -8.28 27.33 -6.59
C LEU A 206 -9.17 28.37 -7.28
N GLN A 207 -8.75 29.64 -7.28
CA GLN A 207 -9.44 30.73 -7.97
C GLN A 207 -9.52 30.48 -9.48
N LYS A 208 -8.43 30.02 -10.12
CA LYS A 208 -8.44 29.63 -11.54
C LYS A 208 -9.39 28.47 -11.80
N SER A 209 -9.39 27.45 -10.94
CA SER A 209 -10.30 26.31 -11.02
C SER A 209 -11.76 26.77 -10.93
N ASN A 210 -12.09 27.52 -9.87
CA ASN A 210 -13.43 28.06 -9.64
C ASN A 210 -13.88 28.96 -10.79
N HIS A 211 -13.00 29.80 -11.32
CA HIS A 211 -13.29 30.62 -12.51
C HIS A 211 -13.58 29.79 -13.74
N SER A 212 -12.83 28.69 -13.95
CA SER A 212 -13.09 27.76 -15.05
C SER A 212 -14.44 27.06 -14.88
N TYR A 213 -14.81 26.65 -13.65
CA TYR A 213 -16.12 26.07 -13.36
C TYR A 213 -17.27 27.09 -13.45
N ALA A 214 -17.02 28.37 -13.18
CA ALA A 214 -17.99 29.45 -13.33
C ALA A 214 -18.19 29.85 -14.79
N LYS A 215 -17.12 29.88 -15.59
CA LYS A 215 -17.16 30.19 -17.04
C LYS A 215 -17.77 29.07 -17.87
N VAL A 216 -17.47 27.81 -17.53
CA VAL A 216 -18.18 26.66 -18.09
C VAL A 216 -19.47 26.55 -17.29
N GLY A 217 -20.43 27.45 -17.53
CA GLY A 217 -21.76 27.35 -16.96
C GLY A 217 -22.23 25.92 -17.15
N LYS A 218 -22.33 25.14 -16.06
CA LYS A 218 -22.68 23.72 -16.16
C LYS A 218 -23.99 23.66 -16.92
N PRO A 219 -24.07 23.00 -18.10
CA PRO A 219 -25.36 22.76 -18.70
C PRO A 219 -26.19 22.05 -17.62
N PRO A 220 -27.41 22.52 -17.33
CA PRO A 220 -28.20 21.98 -16.23
C PRO A 220 -28.28 20.48 -16.44
N VAL A 221 -27.81 19.71 -15.45
CA VAL A 221 -27.81 18.25 -15.55
C VAL A 221 -29.26 17.81 -15.73
N THR A 222 -29.58 17.28 -16.91
CA THR A 222 -30.87 16.70 -17.21
C THR A 222 -30.84 15.23 -16.84
N CYS A 223 -31.81 14.81 -16.02
CA CYS A 223 -32.00 13.44 -15.65
C CYS A 223 -32.41 12.62 -16.88
N TYR A 224 -31.64 11.58 -17.20
CA TYR A 224 -31.94 10.70 -18.34
C TYR A 224 -33.13 9.77 -18.08
N ASN A 225 -33.68 9.73 -16.85
CA ASN A 225 -34.88 8.96 -16.52
C ASN A 225 -36.16 9.76 -16.77
N CYS A 226 -36.24 10.99 -16.23
CA CYS A 226 -37.46 11.80 -16.27
C CYS A 226 -37.36 13.10 -17.08
N GLY A 227 -36.19 13.42 -17.65
CA GLY A 227 -35.94 14.69 -18.35
C GLY A 227 -35.83 15.93 -17.45
N GLY A 228 -36.13 15.80 -16.16
CA GLY A 228 -36.04 16.89 -15.18
C GLY A 228 -34.62 17.40 -14.99
N LYS A 229 -34.47 18.71 -14.77
CA LYS A 229 -33.17 19.37 -14.54
C LYS A 229 -32.74 19.25 -13.06
N GLY A 230 -31.45 19.39 -12.79
CA GLY A 230 -30.90 19.52 -11.43
C GLY A 230 -30.57 18.22 -10.69
N HIS A 231 -30.73 17.05 -11.31
CA HIS A 231 -30.36 15.76 -10.72
C HIS A 231 -29.91 14.73 -11.78
N PHE A 232 -29.20 13.68 -11.35
CA PHE A 232 -28.81 12.56 -12.20
C PHE A 232 -29.82 11.41 -12.07
N SER A 233 -29.90 10.49 -13.04
CA SER A 233 -30.84 9.36 -13.02
C SER A 233 -30.75 8.47 -11.78
N ARG A 234 -29.61 8.47 -11.08
CA ARG A 234 -29.39 7.73 -9.82
C ARG A 234 -30.05 8.40 -8.61
N THR A 235 -30.22 9.72 -8.65
CA THR A 235 -30.90 10.51 -7.62
C THR A 235 -32.30 10.92 -8.06
N CYS A 236 -32.81 10.30 -9.13
CA CYS A 236 -34.18 10.52 -9.60
C CYS A 236 -35.16 9.84 -8.64
N ARG A 237 -36.08 10.63 -8.08
CA ARG A 237 -37.16 10.13 -7.22
C ARG A 237 -38.32 9.54 -8.02
N VAL A 238 -38.35 9.76 -9.34
CA VAL A 238 -39.30 9.09 -10.23
C VAL A 238 -38.83 7.65 -10.37
N PRO A 239 -39.67 6.66 -10.07
CA PRO A 239 -39.31 5.26 -10.29
C PRO A 239 -38.92 5.08 -11.76
N LYS A 240 -37.90 4.26 -12.02
CA LYS A 240 -37.57 3.90 -13.41
C LYS A 240 -38.81 3.20 -13.98
N ALA A 241 -39.33 3.73 -15.09
CA ALA A 241 -40.46 3.09 -15.75
C ALA A 241 -40.05 1.64 -16.08
N PRO A 242 -40.87 0.62 -15.73
CA PRO A 242 -40.70 -0.71 -16.28
C PRO A 242 -40.82 -0.61 -17.80
N ALA A 243 -40.11 -1.48 -18.53
CA ALA A 243 -39.92 -1.43 -19.99
C ALA A 243 -41.22 -1.60 -20.82
N GLU A 244 -42.39 -1.50 -20.20
CA GLU A 244 -43.67 -2.02 -20.68
C GLU A 244 -44.69 -0.91 -20.97
N ASN A 245 -44.48 0.33 -20.51
CA ASN A 245 -45.38 1.45 -20.79
C ASN A 245 -44.67 2.53 -21.63
N ALA A 246 -44.64 2.28 -22.94
CA ALA A 246 -43.92 3.04 -23.97
C ALA A 246 -44.54 4.40 -24.37
N GLU A 247 -45.70 4.79 -23.83
CA GLU A 247 -46.44 5.97 -24.31
C GLU A 247 -45.80 7.33 -23.94
N ALA A 248 -45.09 7.42 -22.81
CA ALA A 248 -44.37 8.64 -22.42
C ALA A 248 -43.01 8.78 -23.14
N ALA A 249 -42.39 7.65 -23.52
CA ALA A 249 -41.18 7.64 -24.35
C ALA A 249 -41.49 8.02 -25.80
N ASP A 250 -42.69 7.71 -26.30
CA ASP A 250 -43.08 8.00 -27.67
C ASP A 250 -43.37 9.48 -27.93
N LYS A 251 -43.81 10.25 -26.92
CA LYS A 251 -43.91 11.73 -27.07
C LYS A 251 -42.54 12.39 -27.22
N LEU A 252 -41.48 11.87 -26.59
CA LEU A 252 -40.11 12.37 -26.76
C LEU A 252 -39.52 11.96 -28.13
N LYS A 253 -39.86 10.77 -28.64
CA LYS A 253 -39.47 10.34 -30.00
C LYS A 253 -40.19 11.14 -31.09
N ALA A 254 -41.44 11.55 -30.88
CA ALA A 254 -42.22 12.34 -31.83
C ALA A 254 -41.64 13.76 -32.03
N THR A 255 -41.13 14.40 -30.97
CA THR A 255 -40.45 15.71 -31.07
C THR A 255 -39.09 15.62 -31.77
N ILE A 256 -38.44 14.46 -31.73
CA ILE A 256 -37.19 14.21 -32.49
C ILE A 256 -37.50 13.91 -33.97
N LYS A 257 -38.68 13.37 -34.28
CA LYS A 257 -39.13 12.97 -35.63
C LYS A 257 -39.50 14.15 -36.54
N SER A 258 -39.63 15.38 -36.03
CA SER A 258 -39.88 16.58 -36.84
C SER A 258 -38.61 17.25 -37.39
N MET A 259 -37.43 16.63 -37.22
CA MET A 259 -36.19 17.05 -37.88
C MET A 259 -36.00 16.27 -39.21
N PRO A 260 -35.49 16.93 -40.27
CA PRO A 260 -35.43 16.33 -41.62
C PRO A 260 -34.48 15.12 -41.69
N PRO A 261 -34.73 14.18 -42.64
CA PRO A 261 -34.23 12.81 -42.54
C PRO A 261 -32.84 12.65 -43.19
N LYS A 262 -31.99 11.82 -42.58
CA LYS A 262 -31.05 10.97 -43.34
C LYS A 262 -31.08 9.54 -42.79
N GLN A 263 -31.26 8.63 -43.73
CA GLN A 263 -31.54 7.18 -43.65
C GLN A 263 -30.33 6.36 -43.14
N PRO A 264 -30.40 5.01 -43.09
CA PRO A 264 -31.13 4.22 -42.11
C PRO A 264 -30.22 3.26 -41.31
N ALA A 265 -30.75 2.86 -40.15
CA ALA A 265 -30.53 1.63 -39.38
C ALA A 265 -29.24 0.80 -39.59
N HIS A 266 -28.34 0.84 -38.59
CA HIS A 266 -27.93 -0.36 -37.86
C HIS A 266 -27.79 0.02 -36.38
N PHE A 267 -28.53 -0.67 -35.52
CA PHE A 267 -28.54 -0.45 -34.07
C PHE A 267 -27.24 -0.99 -33.45
N VAL A 268 -26.40 -0.09 -32.93
CA VAL A 268 -25.26 -0.41 -32.07
C VAL A 268 -25.38 0.51 -30.84
N PRO A 269 -25.15 0.04 -29.59
CA PRO A 269 -25.24 0.86 -28.38
C PRO A 269 -24.38 2.12 -28.53
N PRO A 270 -24.67 3.25 -27.84
CA PRO A 270 -23.96 4.51 -28.07
C PRO A 270 -22.51 4.41 -27.60
N THR A 271 -21.63 3.86 -28.46
CA THR A 271 -20.19 3.90 -28.31
C THR A 271 -19.80 5.35 -28.55
N LYS A 272 -19.36 6.01 -27.47
CA LYS A 272 -18.90 7.41 -27.46
C LYS A 272 -18.09 7.70 -28.72
N LEU A 273 -18.56 8.66 -29.53
CA LEU A 273 -17.78 9.19 -30.64
C LEU A 273 -16.51 9.83 -30.08
N CYS A 274 -15.40 9.69 -30.80
CA CYS A 274 -14.18 10.36 -30.45
C CYS A 274 -14.38 11.88 -30.51
N PHE A 275 -14.25 12.57 -29.37
CA PHE A 275 -14.38 14.03 -29.29
C PHE A 275 -13.37 14.83 -30.14
N HIS A 276 -12.41 14.16 -30.81
CA HIS A 276 -11.44 14.81 -31.69
C HIS A 276 -11.77 14.64 -33.18
N CYS A 277 -12.15 13.43 -33.62
CA CYS A 277 -12.37 13.15 -35.05
C CYS A 277 -13.82 12.72 -35.37
N ASN A 278 -14.70 12.70 -34.36
CA ASN A 278 -16.09 12.23 -34.43
C ASN A 278 -16.29 10.81 -35.00
N LYS A 279 -15.23 10.00 -35.10
CA LYS A 279 -15.35 8.59 -35.49
C LYS A 279 -15.69 7.72 -34.27
N PRO A 280 -16.60 6.73 -34.39
CA PRO A 280 -16.88 5.76 -33.33
C PRO A 280 -15.70 4.79 -33.12
N GLY A 281 -15.78 3.97 -32.07
CA GLY A 281 -14.80 2.91 -31.79
C GLY A 281 -13.60 3.32 -30.93
N HIS A 282 -13.43 4.61 -30.60
CA HIS A 282 -12.42 5.09 -29.67
C HIS A 282 -12.83 6.44 -29.05
N ILE A 283 -12.18 6.84 -27.96
CA ILE A 283 -12.31 8.17 -27.35
C ILE A 283 -11.06 9.02 -27.62
N ALA A 284 -11.13 10.33 -27.43
CA ALA A 284 -10.06 11.29 -27.84
C ALA A 284 -8.63 10.90 -27.44
N ARG A 285 -8.45 10.22 -26.28
CA ARG A 285 -7.15 9.72 -25.82
C ARG A 285 -6.54 8.57 -26.63
N PHE A 286 -7.36 7.87 -27.40
CA PHE A 286 -6.99 6.72 -28.24
C PHE A 286 -7.31 6.99 -29.72
N CYS A 287 -7.31 8.27 -30.11
CA CYS A 287 -7.61 8.65 -31.48
C CYS A 287 -6.42 8.34 -32.39
N PRO A 288 -6.57 7.50 -33.43
CA PRO A 288 -5.48 7.18 -34.34
C PRO A 288 -5.05 8.39 -35.19
N ASN A 289 -5.88 9.43 -35.26
CA ASN A 289 -5.52 10.71 -35.89
C ASN A 289 -4.74 11.65 -34.95
N TYR A 290 -4.47 11.26 -33.71
CA TYR A 290 -3.44 11.96 -32.95
C TYR A 290 -2.10 11.64 -33.59
N ALA A 291 -1.47 12.64 -34.20
CA ALA A 291 -0.12 12.51 -34.74
C ALA A 291 0.80 11.92 -33.67
N THR A 292 1.15 10.64 -33.84
CA THR A 292 2.21 9.97 -33.09
C THR A 292 3.54 10.47 -33.65
N PRO A 293 4.51 10.87 -32.80
CA PRO A 293 5.90 10.84 -33.23
C PRO A 293 6.28 9.36 -33.37
N VAL A 294 6.53 8.93 -34.60
CA VAL A 294 7.04 7.60 -34.95
C VAL A 294 8.50 7.48 -34.46
N GLN A 295 8.85 6.28 -34.00
CA GLN A 295 10.18 5.84 -33.60
C GLN A 295 11.13 5.75 -34.81
N ASN A 296 12.37 6.27 -34.72
CA ASN A 296 13.60 5.47 -34.85
C ASN A 296 14.90 6.29 -35.04
N GLU A 297 15.92 5.74 -34.37
CA GLU A 297 17.38 5.74 -34.50
C GLU A 297 18.07 6.36 -35.74
N GLY A 298 19.23 7.02 -35.51
CA GLY A 298 20.35 7.03 -36.47
C GLY A 298 20.90 8.39 -36.97
N LYS A 299 22.01 8.82 -36.37
CA LYS A 299 23.17 9.57 -36.92
C LYS A 299 23.01 10.93 -37.64
N ALA A 300 23.72 11.88 -37.03
CA ALA A 300 24.71 12.82 -37.60
C ALA A 300 24.27 13.97 -38.54
N GLY A 301 24.65 15.19 -38.12
CA GLY A 301 25.12 16.22 -39.05
C GLY A 301 24.43 17.58 -38.98
N PHE A 302 25.22 18.58 -38.62
CA PHE A 302 25.21 19.96 -39.14
C PHE A 302 24.47 21.10 -38.40
N LYS A 303 25.33 21.87 -37.71
CA LYS A 303 25.52 23.33 -37.65
C LYS A 303 24.47 24.24 -37.00
N ASP A 304 24.90 24.72 -35.83
CA ASP A 304 24.70 26.06 -35.28
C ASP A 304 24.61 27.16 -36.34
N GLN A 305 23.61 28.02 -36.20
CA GLN A 305 23.80 29.47 -36.26
C GLN A 305 22.71 30.22 -35.48
N SER A 306 23.23 31.11 -34.65
CA SER A 306 22.60 32.14 -33.81
C SER A 306 21.62 33.07 -34.53
N ASN A 307 20.46 33.39 -33.92
CA ASN A 307 20.19 34.71 -33.31
C ASN A 307 18.77 34.80 -32.68
N LYS A 308 18.68 35.50 -31.55
CA LYS A 308 17.51 35.72 -30.65
C LYS A 308 16.46 36.72 -31.24
N PRO A 309 15.43 37.16 -30.49
CA PRO A 309 14.31 36.43 -29.87
C PRO A 309 12.93 37.08 -30.18
N GLY A 310 11.83 36.39 -29.87
CA GLY A 310 10.62 37.07 -29.40
C GLY A 310 9.29 36.68 -30.07
N ARG A 311 8.42 36.10 -29.23
CA ARG A 311 6.98 35.84 -29.44
C ARG A 311 6.60 34.78 -30.48
N GLN A 312 6.32 33.59 -29.98
CA GLN A 312 5.06 32.89 -30.26
C GLN A 312 4.82 31.81 -29.19
N SER A 313 3.66 31.92 -28.54
CA SER A 313 2.80 30.80 -28.11
C SER A 313 3.48 29.44 -27.85
N SER A 314 3.96 29.21 -26.63
CA SER A 314 4.06 27.85 -26.08
C SER A 314 2.76 27.58 -25.29
N GLY A 315 1.99 26.53 -25.58
CA GLY A 315 2.49 25.18 -25.81
C GLY A 315 2.64 24.51 -24.44
N ARG A 316 1.51 23.99 -23.94
CA ARG A 316 1.35 22.94 -22.91
C ARG A 316 2.45 22.85 -21.83
N ASN A 317 2.06 23.24 -20.61
CA ASN A 317 2.37 22.58 -19.34
C ASN A 317 3.72 21.83 -19.29
N LYS A 318 4.82 22.57 -19.18
CA LYS A 318 6.11 22.06 -18.70
C LYS A 318 6.64 22.96 -17.58
N PHE A 319 5.88 23.11 -16.49
CA PHE A 319 6.48 23.53 -15.23
C PHE A 319 5.85 22.78 -14.07
N SER A 320 6.71 21.97 -13.45
CA SER A 320 6.59 21.42 -12.11
C SER A 320 5.37 20.54 -11.86
N ARG A 321 5.47 19.29 -12.33
CA ARG A 321 5.31 18.20 -11.36
C ARG A 321 6.42 18.36 -10.31
N THR A 322 6.28 19.30 -9.37
CA THR A 322 6.67 18.97 -8.00
C THR A 322 5.99 17.64 -7.77
N LYS A 323 6.75 16.63 -7.34
CA LYS A 323 6.17 15.36 -6.89
C LYS A 323 5.04 15.75 -5.95
N ALA A 324 3.80 15.77 -6.44
CA ALA A 324 2.67 15.42 -5.64
C ALA A 324 3.13 14.07 -5.11
N VAL A 325 3.54 14.07 -3.84
CA VAL A 325 3.61 12.86 -3.05
C VAL A 325 2.30 12.20 -3.40
N ARG A 326 2.35 11.17 -4.24
CA ARG A 326 1.16 10.39 -4.54
C ARG A 326 0.71 10.00 -3.16
N PHE A 327 -0.42 10.56 -2.72
CA PHE A 327 -1.09 10.07 -1.55
C PHE A 327 -1.33 8.62 -1.91
N ASP A 328 -0.47 7.79 -1.34
CA ASP A 328 -0.49 6.37 -1.59
C ASP A 328 -1.77 5.93 -0.90
N SER A 329 -2.86 5.92 -1.66
CA SER A 329 -4.07 5.19 -1.31
C SER A 329 -3.79 3.70 -1.46
N ARG A 330 -2.61 3.24 -1.01
CA ARG A 330 -2.37 1.86 -0.70
C ARG A 330 -3.26 1.59 0.49
N LEU A 331 -4.27 0.78 0.22
CA LEU A 331 -5.05 0.03 1.18
C LEU A 331 -4.10 -0.35 2.33
N ILE A 332 -4.31 0.22 3.52
CA ILE A 332 -3.65 -0.30 4.72
C ILE A 332 -4.44 -1.57 5.02
N GLU A 333 -3.89 -2.72 4.64
CA GLU A 333 -4.43 -3.99 5.10
C GLU A 333 -4.19 -4.07 6.60
N ILE A 334 -5.28 -4.01 7.35
CA ILE A 334 -5.26 -4.26 8.78
C ILE A 334 -5.16 -5.77 8.94
N SER A 335 -4.03 -6.27 9.41
CA SER A 335 -3.90 -7.68 9.82
C SER A 335 -4.65 -7.89 11.12
N GLY A 336 -5.98 -7.94 11.05
CA GLY A 336 -6.85 -8.15 12.19
C GLY A 336 -7.02 -9.63 12.52
N ASN A 337 -7.15 -9.93 13.81
CA ASN A 337 -7.48 -11.19 14.46
C ASN A 337 -8.96 -11.60 14.24
N GLY A 338 -9.56 -11.19 13.11
CA GLY A 338 -10.97 -11.41 12.80
C GLY A 338 -11.94 -10.39 13.40
N GLU A 339 -11.45 -9.39 14.14
CA GLU A 339 -12.27 -8.33 14.72
C GLU A 339 -12.43 -7.17 13.71
N GLY A 340 -13.68 -6.71 13.55
CA GLY A 340 -14.05 -5.67 12.58
C GLY A 340 -13.55 -4.28 12.99
N LEU A 341 -13.47 -3.37 12.02
CA LEU A 341 -13.16 -1.97 12.27
C LEU A 341 -14.36 -1.30 12.97
N LYS A 342 -14.22 -0.90 14.24
CA LYS A 342 -15.20 -0.03 14.88
C LYS A 342 -15.07 1.39 14.32
N THR A 343 -16.06 1.82 13.55
CA THR A 343 -16.27 3.24 13.31
C THR A 343 -17.15 3.80 14.43
N CYS A 344 -17.17 5.13 14.61
CA CYS A 344 -17.97 5.80 15.65
C CYS A 344 -19.46 5.41 15.66
N ASP A 345 -19.98 4.87 14.55
CA ASP A 345 -21.39 4.54 14.38
C ASP A 345 -21.69 3.03 14.28
N ARG A 346 -20.72 2.18 13.86
CA ARG A 346 -20.85 0.70 13.82
C ARG A 346 -19.53 -0.03 13.59
N GLU A 347 -19.51 -1.33 13.90
CA GLU A 347 -18.44 -2.26 13.50
C GLU A 347 -18.61 -2.71 12.04
N VAL A 348 -17.55 -2.58 11.23
CA VAL A 348 -17.52 -2.98 9.83
C VAL A 348 -16.68 -4.25 9.71
N ARG A 349 -17.31 -5.34 9.25
CA ARG A 349 -16.67 -6.67 9.11
C ARG A 349 -15.93 -6.80 7.79
N ARG A 350 -15.04 -7.80 7.70
CA ARG A 350 -14.26 -8.12 6.49
C ARG A 350 -15.18 -8.33 5.28
N GLY A 351 -14.98 -7.57 4.22
CA GLY A 351 -15.79 -7.52 3.00
C GLY A 351 -16.86 -6.42 2.99
N GLU A 352 -17.09 -5.72 4.10
CA GLU A 352 -18.03 -4.60 4.17
C GLU A 352 -17.35 -3.25 3.88
N MET A 353 -18.10 -2.33 3.30
CA MET A 353 -17.63 -0.99 2.96
C MET A 353 -18.01 -0.02 4.08
N THR A 354 -17.04 0.77 4.55
CA THR A 354 -17.29 1.88 5.47
C THR A 354 -18.00 3.01 4.73
N ARG A 355 -18.61 3.93 5.48
CA ARG A 355 -19.31 5.12 4.96
C ARG A 355 -18.40 6.05 4.13
N THR A 356 -17.08 5.95 4.31
CA THR A 356 -16.06 6.69 3.55
C THR A 356 -15.60 5.95 2.29
N GLY A 357 -16.16 4.78 1.98
CA GLY A 357 -15.83 3.98 0.79
C GLY A 357 -14.59 3.11 0.95
N LEU A 358 -14.10 2.92 2.17
CA LEU A 358 -13.01 2.00 2.49
C LEU A 358 -13.57 0.59 2.68
N VAL A 359 -13.03 -0.39 1.97
CA VAL A 359 -13.41 -1.81 2.13
C VAL A 359 -12.49 -2.44 3.18
N VAL A 360 -13.09 -3.09 4.18
CA VAL A 360 -12.40 -3.74 5.32
C VAL A 360 -12.01 -5.17 4.98
#